data_AF-A0ABD0QUT6-F1
#
_entry.id   AF-A0ABD0QUT6-F1
#
_cell.length_a   1.000
_cell.length_b   1.000
_cell.length_c   1.000
_cell.angle_alpha   90.00
_cell.angle_beta   90.00
_cell.angle_gamma   90.00
#
_symmetry.space_group_name_H-M   'P 1'
#
loop_
_entity.id
_entity.type
_entity.pdbx_description
1 polymer ?
#
loop_
_entity_poly.entity_id
_entity_poly.type
_entity_poly.pdbx_seq_one_letter_code
_entity_poly.pdbx_strand_id
1 'polypeptide(L)'
;DAYSEVASLFAEFFRDLDIVPSDIIAGLVLLRQRQRAKRASILDQANNDVLAFLSGIPVTRNTKYLDLKNSTEMAMYKEVCYYMLFAMAAYGWPVYLLRKPA
;
A
#
# COMPACT_ATOMS: atom_id res chain seq x y z
N ASP A 1 7.11 -9.09 23.84
CA ASP A 1 8.45 -9.33 23.28
C ASP A 1 8.66 -8.66 21.92
N ALA A 2 7.98 -9.08 20.84
CA ALA A 2 8.16 -8.47 19.51
C ALA A 2 7.94 -6.93 19.45
N TYR A 3 6.91 -6.40 20.15
CA TYR A 3 6.67 -4.95 20.18
C TYR A 3 7.75 -4.16 20.91
N SER A 4 8.38 -4.75 21.94
CA SER A 4 9.47 -4.11 22.67
C SER A 4 10.76 -4.09 21.84
N GLU A 5 11.00 -5.14 21.06
CA GLU A 5 12.12 -5.23 20.13
C GLU A 5 11.98 -4.20 18.99
N VAL A 6 10.78 -4.08 18.41
CA VAL A 6 10.48 -3.04 17.42
C VAL A 6 10.66 -1.65 18.02
N ALA A 7 10.14 -1.40 19.23
CA ALA A 7 10.33 -0.11 19.89
C ALA A 7 11.81 0.23 20.14
N SER A 8 12.63 -0.76 20.54
CA SER A 8 14.07 -0.60 20.72
C SER A 8 14.79 -0.28 19.41
N LEU A 9 14.46 -0.98 18.32
CA LEU A 9 15.06 -0.75 17.01
C LEU A 9 14.73 0.66 16.48
N PHE A 10 13.48 1.09 16.63
CA PHE A 10 13.05 2.43 16.26
C PHE A 10 13.74 3.50 17.12
N ALA A 11 13.81 3.30 18.44
CA ALA A 11 14.49 4.22 19.34
C ALA A 11 16.00 4.31 19.07
N GLU A 12 16.63 3.23 18.61
CA GLU A 12 18.04 3.23 18.19
C GLU A 12 18.24 3.96 16.85
N PHE A 13 17.38 3.70 15.87
CA PHE A 13 17.47 4.33 14.56
C PHE A 13 17.24 5.85 14.61
N PHE A 14 16.42 6.32 15.55
CA PHE A 14 16.10 7.73 15.74
C PHE A 14 16.81 8.36 16.95
N ARG A 15 17.76 7.66 17.59
CA ARG A 15 18.41 8.11 18.82
C ARG A 15 19.13 9.44 18.67
N ASP A 16 19.72 9.66 17.49
CA ASP A 16 20.55 10.82 17.18
C ASP A 16 19.94 11.73 16.09
N LEU A 17 18.70 11.46 15.69
CA LEU A 17 17.94 12.34 14.79
C LEU A 17 16.93 13.13 15.64
N ASP A 18 17.05 14.46 15.65
CA ASP A 18 16.01 15.39 16.13
C ASP A 18 14.79 15.37 15.19
N ILE A 19 14.17 14.20 14.97
CA ILE A 19 13.00 14.05 14.11
C ILE A 19 11.77 14.57 14.83
N VAL A 20 11.12 15.52 14.17
CA VAL A 20 9.78 15.97 14.54
C VAL A 20 8.76 15.18 13.71
N PRO A 21 7.54 14.88 14.21
CA PRO A 21 6.52 14.19 13.42
C PRO A 21 6.23 14.82 12.04
N SER A 22 6.50 16.12 11.88
CA SER A 22 6.44 16.83 10.60
C SER A 22 7.40 16.31 9.55
N ASP A 23 8.59 15.86 9.93
CA ASP A 23 9.63 15.39 8.99
C ASP A 23 9.22 14.06 8.36
N ILE A 24 8.59 13.19 9.16
CA ILE A 24 8.01 11.94 8.68
C ILE A 24 6.90 12.24 7.68
N ILE A 25 5.99 13.17 8.01
CA ILE A 25 4.89 13.57 7.12
C ILE A 25 5.45 14.18 5.82
N ALA A 26 6.39 15.12 5.92
CA ALA A 26 7.05 15.73 4.78
C ALA A 26 7.75 14.68 3.91
N GLY A 27 8.47 13.74 4.51
CA GLY A 27 9.10 12.62 3.84
C GLY A 27 8.10 11.75 3.07
N LEU A 28 6.98 11.38 3.69
CA LEU A 28 5.91 10.61 3.05
C LEU A 28 5.24 11.37 1.91
N VAL A 29 5.01 12.69 2.07
CA VAL A 29 4.45 13.57 1.04
C VAL A 29 5.39 13.67 -0.15
N LEU A 30 6.67 13.95 0.07
CA LEU A 30 7.69 14.04 -0.99
C LEU A 30 7.85 12.69 -1.71
N LEU A 31 7.85 11.59 -0.96
CA LEU A 31 7.89 10.24 -1.53
C LEU A 31 6.67 9.98 -2.42
N ARG A 32 5.46 10.37 -1.97
CA ARG A 32 4.24 10.24 -2.78
C ARG A 32 4.29 11.10 -4.04
N GLN A 33 4.79 12.33 -3.96
CA GLN A 33 4.97 13.20 -5.12
C GLN A 33 5.94 12.58 -6.13
N ARG A 34 7.09 12.11 -5.67
CA ARG A 34 8.10 11.44 -6.53
C ARG A 34 7.54 10.18 -7.19
N GLN A 35 6.79 9.35 -6.45
CA GLN A 35 6.13 8.18 -7.02
C GLN A 35 5.12 8.55 -8.12
N ARG A 36 4.34 9.62 -7.91
CA ARG A 36 3.39 10.10 -8.92
C ARG A 36 4.09 10.65 -10.16
N ALA A 37 5.15 11.44 -9.99
CA ALA A 37 5.95 11.97 -11.09
C ALA A 37 6.59 10.84 -11.92
N LYS A 38 7.20 9.85 -11.26
CA LYS A 38 7.77 8.67 -11.95
C LYS A 38 6.72 7.87 -12.73
N ARG A 39 5.50 7.71 -12.19
CA ARG A 39 4.41 7.04 -12.92
C ARG A 39 3.93 7.85 -14.12
N ALA A 40 3.80 9.17 -13.96
CA ALA A 40 3.42 10.06 -15.06
C ALA A 40 4.45 10.02 -16.20
N SER A 41 5.75 10.03 -15.88
CA SER A 41 6.81 9.93 -16.90
C SER A 41 6.80 8.59 -17.64
N ILE A 42 6.39 7.49 -16.98
CA ILE A 42 6.27 6.17 -17.63
C ILE A 42 5.07 6.15 -18.59
N LEU A 43 3.97 6.84 -18.25
CA LEU A 43 2.79 6.92 -19.11
C LEU A 43 3.01 7.82 -20.33
N ASP A 44 3.85 8.86 -20.21
CA ASP A 44 4.17 9.79 -21.30
C ASP A 44 5.12 9.19 -22.35
N GLN A 45 5.80 8.10 -22.01
CA GLN A 45 6.69 7.39 -22.92
C GLN A 45 5.88 6.62 -23.98
N ALA A 46 5.96 7.09 -25.24
CA ALA A 46 5.23 6.51 -26.39
C ALA A 46 5.56 5.04 -26.71
N ASN A 47 6.68 4.50 -26.18
CA ASN A 47 7.15 3.14 -26.45
C ASN A 47 6.78 2.12 -25.33
N ASN A 48 5.93 2.51 -24.37
CA ASN A 48 5.59 1.64 -23.26
C ASN A 48 4.24 0.94 -23.46
N ASP A 49 4.16 -0.35 -23.11
CA ASP A 49 2.91 -1.12 -23.11
C ASP A 49 2.02 -0.84 -21.88
N VAL A 50 2.39 0.16 -21.06
CA VAL A 50 1.67 0.53 -19.83
C VAL A 50 0.58 1.54 -20.16
N LEU A 51 -0.67 1.13 -20.01
CA LEU A 51 -1.84 1.97 -20.27
C LEU A 51 -2.18 2.87 -19.08
N ALA A 52 -2.04 2.35 -17.86
CA ALA A 52 -2.39 3.04 -16.62
C ALA A 52 -1.68 2.40 -15.43
N PHE A 53 -1.73 3.06 -14.27
CA PHE A 53 -1.32 2.48 -12.99
C PHE A 53 -2.54 2.33 -12.07
N LEU A 54 -2.80 1.12 -11.57
CA LEU A 54 -3.84 0.83 -10.57
C LEU A 54 -3.19 0.39 -9.27
N SER A 55 -3.48 1.09 -8.17
CA SER A 55 -2.85 0.84 -6.86
C SER A 55 -1.32 0.79 -6.88
N GLY A 56 -0.70 1.45 -7.87
CA GLY A 56 0.74 1.47 -8.08
C GLY A 56 1.30 0.34 -8.95
N ILE A 57 0.45 -0.58 -9.42
CA ILE A 57 0.80 -1.67 -10.35
C ILE A 57 0.53 -1.18 -11.78
N PRO A 58 1.48 -1.38 -12.73
CA PRO A 58 1.25 -1.04 -14.13
C PRO A 58 0.24 -1.99 -14.75
N VAL A 59 -0.72 -1.42 -15.47
CA VAL A 59 -1.71 -2.13 -16.28
C VAL A 59 -1.24 -2.12 -17.72
N THR A 60 -1.04 -3.29 -18.28
CA THR A 60 -0.64 -3.51 -19.67
C THR A 60 -1.76 -4.15 -20.49
N ARG A 61 -1.58 -4.24 -21.81
CA ARG A 61 -2.57 -4.89 -22.70
C ARG A 61 -2.79 -6.37 -22.36
N ASN A 62 -1.78 -7.02 -21.81
CA ASN A 62 -1.83 -8.44 -21.41
C ASN A 62 -2.33 -8.64 -19.97
N THR A 63 -2.74 -7.58 -19.27
CA THR A 63 -3.22 -7.70 -17.90
C THR A 63 -4.56 -8.43 -17.87
N LYS A 64 -4.60 -9.58 -17.18
CA LYS A 64 -5.83 -10.34 -16.97
C LYS A 64 -6.64 -9.69 -15.84
N TYR A 65 -7.84 -9.23 -16.17
CA TYR A 65 -8.79 -8.74 -15.18
C TYR A 65 -9.53 -9.91 -14.51
N LEU A 66 -9.94 -9.69 -13.27
CA LEU A 66 -10.74 -10.64 -12.52
C LEU A 66 -12.11 -10.81 -13.19
N ASP A 67 -12.45 -12.02 -13.62
CA ASP A 67 -13.73 -12.34 -14.23
C ASP A 67 -14.66 -13.03 -13.23
N LEU A 68 -15.55 -12.24 -12.66
CA LEU A 68 -16.54 -12.71 -11.69
C LEU A 68 -17.64 -13.59 -12.30
N LYS A 69 -17.69 -13.74 -13.63
CA LYS A 69 -18.63 -14.66 -14.30
C LYS A 69 -18.18 -16.11 -14.18
N ASN A 70 -16.88 -16.34 -14.02
CA ASN A 70 -16.34 -17.67 -13.83
C ASN A 70 -16.57 -18.13 -12.38
N SER A 71 -17.21 -19.29 -12.20
CA SER A 71 -17.53 -19.84 -10.88
C SER A 71 -16.29 -20.12 -10.03
N THR A 72 -15.17 -20.53 -10.66
CA THR A 72 -13.90 -20.79 -9.97
C THR A 72 -13.27 -19.50 -9.46
N GLU A 73 -13.22 -18.45 -10.28
CA GLU A 73 -12.66 -17.15 -9.88
C GLU A 73 -13.55 -16.48 -8.82
N MET A 74 -14.87 -16.62 -8.91
CA MET A 74 -15.82 -16.15 -7.89
C MET A 74 -15.62 -16.86 -6.55
N ALA A 75 -15.36 -18.17 -6.54
CA ALA A 75 -15.09 -18.92 -5.32
C ALA A 75 -13.81 -18.43 -4.65
N MET A 76 -12.72 -18.30 -5.42
CA MET A 76 -11.44 -17.75 -4.94
C MET A 76 -11.60 -16.32 -4.42
N TYR A 77 -12.35 -15.48 -5.12
CA TYR A 77 -12.61 -14.11 -4.68
C TYR A 77 -13.29 -14.05 -3.29
N LYS A 78 -14.27 -14.93 -3.05
CA LYS A 78 -14.94 -15.03 -1.74
C LYS A 78 -13.98 -15.48 -0.64
N GLU A 79 -13.10 -16.42 -0.94
CA GLU A 79 -12.09 -16.92 -0.01
C GLU A 79 -11.08 -15.82 0.37
N VAL A 80 -10.58 -15.07 -0.63
CA VAL A 80 -9.69 -13.92 -0.39
C VAL A 80 -10.40 -12.86 0.47
N CYS A 81 -11.66 -12.53 0.17
CA CYS A 81 -12.45 -11.60 0.98
C CYS A 81 -12.57 -12.06 2.44
N TYR A 82 -12.82 -13.35 2.65
CA TYR A 82 -12.91 -13.94 3.99
C TYR A 82 -11.59 -13.83 4.74
N TYR A 83 -10.47 -14.20 4.11
CA TYR A 83 -9.15 -14.14 4.75
C TYR A 83 -8.61 -12.73 4.96
N MET A 84 -9.01 -11.77 4.11
CA MET A 84 -8.66 -10.36 4.27
C MET A 84 -9.12 -9.77 5.61
N LEU A 85 -10.23 -10.27 6.17
CA LEU A 85 -10.71 -9.84 7.50
C LEU A 85 -9.68 -10.16 8.60
N PHE A 86 -9.06 -11.34 8.56
CA PHE A 86 -8.02 -11.72 9.51
C PHE A 86 -6.75 -10.91 9.30
N ALA A 87 -6.35 -10.68 8.04
CA ALA A 87 -5.20 -9.83 7.73
C ALA A 87 -5.40 -8.40 8.26
N MET A 88 -6.58 -7.82 8.08
CA MET A 88 -6.93 -6.50 8.63
C MET A 88 -6.89 -6.50 10.16
N ALA A 89 -7.36 -7.57 10.81
CA ALA A 89 -7.32 -7.68 12.27
C ALA A 89 -5.88 -7.67 12.82
N ALA A 90 -4.91 -8.20 12.07
CA ALA A 90 -3.50 -8.19 12.46
C ALA A 90 -2.90 -6.77 12.55
N TYR A 91 -3.42 -5.80 11.80
CA TYR A 91 -3.00 -4.40 11.91
C TYR A 91 -3.49 -3.73 13.20
N GLY A 92 -4.50 -4.30 13.88
CA GLY A 92 -4.96 -3.88 15.20
C GLY A 92 -5.78 -2.57 15.23
N TRP A 93 -5.65 -1.84 16.35
CA TRP A 93 -6.41 -0.62 16.66
C TRP A 93 -6.34 0.53 15.62
N PRO A 94 -5.27 0.75 14.84
CA PRO A 94 -5.22 1.84 13.87
C PRO A 94 -6.24 1.68 12.74
N VAL A 95 -6.50 0.45 12.29
CA VAL A 95 -7.51 0.17 11.27
C VAL A 95 -8.93 0.36 11.81
N TYR A 96 -9.14 0.08 13.10
CA TYR A 96 -10.40 0.36 13.77
C TYR A 96 -10.70 1.87 13.83
N LEU A 97 -9.70 2.69 14.21
CA LEU A 97 -9.80 4.16 14.22
C LEU A 97 -10.09 4.74 12.82
N LEU A 98 -9.44 4.22 11.78
CA LEU A 98 -9.67 4.67 10.41
C LEU A 98 -11.07 4.32 9.88
N ARG A 99 -11.66 3.20 10.33
CA ARG A 99 -13.01 2.77 9.93
C ARG A 99 -14.13 3.46 10.71
N LYS A 100 -13.85 3.95 11.91
CA LYS A 100 -14.79 4.65 12.80
C LYS A 100 -14.17 5.97 13.25
N PRO A 101 -14.09 6.99 12.38
CA PRO A 101 -13.83 8.33 12.86
C PRO A 101 -14.97 8.70 13.83
N ALA A 102 -14.61 9.17 15.03
CA ALA A 102 -15.56 9.64 16.03
C ALA A 102 -16.41 10.81 15.51
#